data_AF-A0A397U072-F1
#
_entry.id   AF-A0A397U072-F1
#
_cell.length_a   1.000
_cell.length_b   1.000
_cell.length_c   1.000
_cell.angle_alpha   90.00
_cell.angle_beta   90.00
_cell.angle_gamma   90.00
#
_symmetry.space_group_name_H-M   'P 1'
#
loop_
_entity.id
_entity.type
_entity.pdbx_description
1 polymer ?
#
loop_
_entity_poly.entity_id
_entity_poly.type
_entity_poly.pdbx_seq_one_letter_code
_entity_poly.pdbx_strand_id
1 'polypeptide(L)'
;LNKQPYTKASDIYSFGIIMWEILYELMLQVCNGLRPYISESIVSCYADLMKKCWHAEQEKRTTAAEICDIFAEWQNSENIYQNCMNLIKNYKT
;
A
#
# COMPACT_ATOMS: atom_id res chain seq x y z
N LEU A 1 5.38 21.95 17.73
CA LEU A 1 4.46 20.79 17.73
C LEU A 1 3.20 21.19 18.47
N ASN A 2 2.05 21.22 17.78
CA ASN A 2 0.77 21.49 18.44
C ASN A 2 0.54 20.40 19.49
N LYS A 3 0.20 20.76 20.73
CA LYS A 3 0.00 19.84 21.87
C LYS A 3 -1.28 18.99 21.73
N GLN A 4 -1.66 18.63 20.52
CA GLN A 4 -2.74 17.71 20.23
C GLN A 4 -2.33 16.32 20.72
N PRO A 5 -3.21 15.59 21.43
CA PRO A 5 -2.91 14.23 21.83
C PRO A 5 -2.74 13.35 20.58
N TYR A 6 -1.79 12.41 20.65
CA TYR A 6 -1.68 11.36 19.64
C TYR A 6 -2.95 10.51 19.66
N THR A 7 -3.48 10.22 18.47
CA THR A 7 -4.68 9.42 18.28
C THR A 7 -4.38 8.23 17.39
N LYS A 8 -5.18 7.17 17.50
CA LYS A 8 -5.12 6.04 16.56
C LYS A 8 -5.25 6.52 15.10
N ALA A 9 -6.07 7.54 14.85
CA ALA A 9 -6.20 8.15 13.52
C ALA A 9 -4.91 8.85 13.06
N SER A 10 -4.09 9.38 13.96
CA SER A 10 -2.76 9.92 13.62
C SER A 10 -1.74 8.84 13.28
N ASP A 11 -1.84 7.66 13.89
CA ASP A 11 -1.02 6.50 13.54
C ASP A 11 -1.38 5.99 12.14
N ILE A 12 -2.67 5.92 11.81
CA ILE A 12 -3.14 5.55 10.47
C ILE A 12 -2.66 6.54 9.39
N TYR A 13 -2.68 7.83 9.68
CA TYR A 13 -2.14 8.83 8.76
C TYR A 13 -0.66 8.57 8.47
N SER A 14 0.13 8.37 9.53
CA SER A 14 1.56 8.08 9.43
C SER A 14 1.81 6.79 8.65
N PHE A 15 0.99 5.77 8.87
CA PHE A 15 1.03 4.51 8.11
C PHE A 15 0.76 4.74 6.61
N GLY A 16 -0.20 5.59 6.26
CA GLY A 16 -0.45 6.02 4.88
C GLY A 16 0.77 6.68 4.22
N ILE A 17 1.51 7.51 4.95
CA ILE A 17 2.75 8.14 4.46
C ILE A 17 3.86 7.11 4.26
N ILE A 18 4.05 6.17 5.19
CA ILE A 18 5.04 5.09 5.06
C ILE A 18 4.75 4.23 3.83
N MET A 19 3.48 3.87 3.60
CA MET A 19 3.08 3.14 2.39
C MET A 19 3.43 3.91 1.11
N TRP A 20 3.27 5.23 1.13
CA TRP A 20 3.59 6.08 -0.02
C TRP A 20 5.08 6.14 -0.31
N GLU A 21 5.91 6.30 0.73
CA GLU A 21 7.37 6.30 0.60
C GLU A 21 7.87 4.97 0.01
N ILE A 22 7.37 3.84 0.52
CA ILE A 22 7.72 2.50 0.02
C ILE A 22 7.31 2.35 -1.46
N LEU A 23 6.07 2.71 -1.81
CA LEU A 23 5.59 2.57 -3.18
C LEU A 23 6.36 3.48 -4.14
N TYR A 24 6.69 4.70 -3.72
CA TYR A 24 7.46 5.64 -4.52
C TYR A 24 8.88 5.12 -4.80
N GLU A 25 9.58 4.64 -3.77
CA GLU A 25 10.91 4.04 -3.95
C GLU A 25 10.85 2.82 -4.89
N LEU A 26 9.85 1.96 -4.72
CA LEU A 26 9.66 0.78 -5.54
C LEU A 26 9.41 1.15 -7.01
N MET A 27 8.55 2.14 -7.28
CA MET A 27 8.31 2.63 -8.65
C MET A 27 9.58 3.20 -9.29
N LEU A 28 10.40 3.94 -8.55
CA LEU A 28 11.69 4.43 -9.06
C LEU A 28 12.63 3.28 -9.44
N GLN A 29 12.70 2.23 -8.62
CA GLN A 29 13.53 1.06 -8.92
C GLN A 29 13.04 0.32 -10.18
N VAL A 30 11.72 0.26 -10.41
CA VAL A 30 11.14 -0.30 -11.65
C VAL A 30 11.50 0.56 -12.87
N CYS A 31 11.34 1.88 -12.78
CA CYS A 31 11.71 2.81 -13.87
C CYS A 31 13.20 2.72 -14.23
N ASN A 32 14.06 2.41 -13.26
CA ASN A 32 15.49 2.22 -13.45
C ASN A 32 15.88 0.79 -13.87
N GLY A 33 14.91 -0.11 -14.08
CA GLY A 33 15.14 -1.50 -14.48
C GLY A 33 15.77 -2.39 -13.40
N LEU A 34 15.77 -1.94 -12.13
CA LEU A 34 16.34 -2.66 -10.98
C LEU A 34 15.37 -3.69 -10.38
N ARG A 35 14.08 -3.58 -10.73
CA ARG A 35 12.99 -4.42 -10.24
C ARG A 35 12.04 -4.77 -11.41
N PRO A 36 11.38 -5.94 -11.35
CA PRO A 36 10.35 -6.29 -12.32
C PRO A 36 9.18 -5.29 -12.31
N TYR A 37 8.48 -5.20 -13.44
CA TYR A 37 7.27 -4.39 -13.58
C TYR A 37 6.19 -4.79 -12.57
N ILE A 38 5.48 -3.77 -12.06
CA ILE A 38 4.34 -3.91 -11.15
C ILE A 38 3.10 -3.49 -11.90
N SER A 39 2.03 -4.29 -11.83
CA SER A 39 0.80 -3.96 -12.53
C SER A 39 0.17 -2.67 -11.99
N GLU A 40 -0.38 -1.86 -12.91
CA GLU A 40 -1.12 -0.64 -12.57
C GLU A 40 -2.27 -0.91 -11.60
N SER A 41 -2.90 -2.09 -11.68
CA SER A 41 -3.94 -2.51 -10.74
C SER A 41 -3.44 -2.56 -9.29
N ILE A 42 -2.24 -3.10 -9.04
CA ILE A 42 -1.65 -3.16 -7.70
C ILE A 42 -1.35 -1.74 -7.23
N VAL A 43 -0.72 -0.92 -8.07
CA VAL A 43 -0.42 0.48 -7.74
C VAL A 43 -1.69 1.24 -7.37
N SER A 44 -2.78 1.04 -8.12
CA SER A 44 -4.09 1.67 -7.84
C SER A 44 -4.68 1.21 -6.51
N CYS A 45 -4.65 -0.09 -6.19
CA CYS A 45 -5.17 -0.61 -4.92
C CYS A 45 -4.47 0.03 -3.71
N TYR A 46 -3.14 0.15 -3.75
CA TYR A 46 -2.39 0.83 -2.68
C TYR A 46 -2.65 2.34 -2.67
N ALA A 47 -2.74 3.00 -3.84
CA ALA A 47 -3.08 4.43 -3.95
C ALA A 47 -4.42 4.75 -3.28
N ASP A 48 -5.44 3.94 -3.50
CA ASP A 48 -6.77 4.16 -2.92
C ASP A 48 -6.80 3.86 -1.42
N LEU A 49 -6.03 2.86 -0.94
CA LEU A 49 -5.87 2.62 0.49
C LEU A 49 -5.14 3.78 1.18
N MET A 50 -4.05 4.29 0.61
CA MET A 50 -3.31 5.44 1.15
C MET A 50 -4.19 6.68 1.24
N LYS A 51 -5.03 6.94 0.21
CA LYS A 51 -6.01 8.04 0.23
C LYS A 51 -6.97 7.98 1.43
N LYS A 52 -7.41 6.78 1.78
CA LYS A 52 -8.24 6.57 2.98
C LYS A 52 -7.43 6.76 4.27
N CYS A 53 -6.18 6.35 4.30
CA CYS A 53 -5.32 6.46 5.49
C CYS A 53 -4.99 7.92 5.84
N TRP A 54 -4.69 8.76 4.84
CA TRP A 54 -4.28 10.16 5.06
C TRP A 54 -5.41 11.18 4.87
N HIS A 55 -6.66 10.76 4.99
CA HIS A 55 -7.81 11.66 4.85
C HIS A 55 -7.69 12.86 5.82
N ALA A 56 -8.08 14.06 5.37
CA ALA A 56 -7.94 15.29 6.15
C ALA A 56 -8.68 15.21 7.48
N GLU A 57 -9.96 14.82 7.43
CA GLU A 57 -10.81 14.50 8.59
C GLU A 57 -10.39 13.17 9.23
N GLN A 58 -10.16 13.15 10.54
CA GLN A 58 -9.61 11.99 11.28
C GLN A 58 -10.59 10.82 11.33
N GLU A 59 -11.87 11.13 11.49
CA GLU A 59 -13.00 10.20 11.57
C GLU A 59 -13.31 9.50 10.24
N LYS A 60 -12.84 10.05 9.12
CA LYS A 60 -12.97 9.45 7.79
C LYS A 60 -11.77 8.57 7.43
N ARG A 61 -10.74 8.52 8.27
CA ARG A 61 -9.62 7.62 8.06
C ARG A 61 -10.04 6.20 8.35
N THR A 62 -9.49 5.28 7.57
CA THR A 62 -9.70 3.86 7.81
C THR A 62 -9.15 3.46 9.19
N THR A 63 -9.67 2.40 9.77
CA THR A 63 -9.15 1.85 11.03
C THR A 63 -8.08 0.79 10.77
N ALA A 64 -7.25 0.50 11.77
CA ALA A 64 -6.28 -0.58 11.66
C ALA A 64 -6.95 -1.94 11.39
N ALA A 65 -8.15 -2.18 11.95
CA ALA A 65 -8.91 -3.40 11.71
C ALA A 65 -9.35 -3.51 10.24
N GLU A 66 -9.90 -2.44 9.66
CA GLU A 66 -10.28 -2.40 8.25
C GLU A 66 -9.06 -2.61 7.33
N ILE A 67 -7.90 -2.02 7.66
CA ILE A 67 -6.66 -2.26 6.91
C ILE A 67 -6.27 -3.75 6.97
N CYS A 68 -6.35 -4.37 8.15
CA CYS A 68 -6.07 -5.80 8.31
C CYS A 68 -7.04 -6.66 7.48
N ASP A 69 -8.32 -6.32 7.46
CA ASP A 69 -9.33 -7.02 6.67
C ASP A 69 -9.04 -6.89 5.17
N ILE A 70 -8.71 -5.69 4.70
CA ILE A 70 -8.30 -5.43 3.31
C ILE A 70 -7.07 -6.27 2.93
N PHE A 71 -6.05 -6.32 3.79
CA PHE A 71 -4.86 -7.12 3.53
C PHE A 71 -5.14 -8.62 3.56
N ALA A 72 -6.02 -9.09 4.45
CA ALA A 72 -6.44 -10.49 4.48
C ALA A 72 -7.21 -10.85 3.20
N GLU A 73 -8.10 -9.98 2.73
CA GLU A 73 -8.80 -10.16 1.45
C GLU A 73 -7.81 -10.24 0.28
N TRP A 74 -6.81 -9.34 0.22
CA TRP A 74 -5.80 -9.36 -0.83
C TRP A 74 -4.97 -10.66 -0.80
N GLN A 75 -4.57 -11.11 0.39
CA GLN A 75 -3.80 -12.35 0.56
C GLN A 75 -4.61 -13.59 0.16
N ASN A 76 -5.90 -13.63 0.48
CA ASN A 76 -6.78 -14.75 0.17
C ASN A 76 -7.28 -14.74 -1.29
N SER A 77 -7.06 -13.64 -2.03
CA SER A 77 -7.36 -13.61 -3.45
C SER A 77 -6.29 -14.40 -4.23
N GLU A 78 -6.67 -15.59 -4.73
CA GLU A 78 -5.83 -16.50 -5.54
C GLU A 78 -5.09 -15.77 -6.68
N ASN A 79 -5.65 -14.67 -7.18
CA ASN A 79 -5.10 -13.85 -8.27
C ASN A 79 -3.85 -13.04 -7.92
N ILE A 80 -3.71 -12.51 -6.70
CA ILE A 80 -2.56 -11.65 -6.35
C ILE A 80 -1.30 -12.52 -6.13
N TYR A 81 -1.46 -13.66 -5.44
CA TYR A 81 -0.38 -14.61 -5.24
C TYR A 81 0.13 -15.18 -6.57
N GLN A 82 -0.77 -15.59 -7.47
CA GLN A 82 -0.36 -16.11 -8.78
C GLN A 82 0.26 -15.05 -9.70
N ASN A 83 -0.23 -13.80 -9.68
CA ASN A 83 0.39 -12.72 -10.46
C ASN A 83 1.81 -12.41 -9.97
N CYS A 84 2.03 -12.30 -8.66
CA CYS A 84 3.37 -12.09 -8.08
C CYS A 84 4.31 -13.26 -8.40
N MET A 85 3.82 -14.51 -8.31
CA MET A 85 4.63 -15.70 -8.58
C MET A 85 4.96 -15.88 -10.07
N ASN A 86 4.07 -15.50 -10.98
CA ASN A 86 4.30 -15.59 -12.42
C ASN A 86 5.29 -14.52 -12.93
N LEU A 87 5.31 -13.32 -12.34
CA LEU A 87 6.32 -12.28 -12.63
C LEU A 87 7.74 -12.73 -12.27
N ILE A 88 7.90 -13.50 -11.19
CA ILE A 88 9.21 -14.02 -10.76
C ILE A 88 9.70 -15.15 -11.70
N LYS A 89 8.79 -15.97 -12.23
CA LYS A 89 9.15 -17.06 -13.16
C LYS A 89 9.63 -16.55 -14.51
N ASN A 90 9.09 -15.45 -15.02
CA ASN A 90 9.47 -14.86 -16.30
C ASN A 90 10.82 -14.10 -16.29
N TYR A 91 11.41 -13.87 -15.11
CA TYR A 91 12.72 -13.21 -14.98
C TYR A 91 13.90 -14.21 -14.96
N LYS A 92 13.64 -15.52 -15.09
CA LYS A 92 14.64 -16.61 -15.07
C LYS A 92 14.82 -17.35 -16.40
N THR A 93 14.40 -16.75 -17.51
CA THR A 93 14.73 -17.18 -18.90
C THR A 93 15.44 -16.06 -19.62
#